data_AF-A0A7C1ZU94-F1
#
_entry.id   AF-A0A7C1ZU94-F1
#
_cell.length_a   1.000
_cell.length_b   1.000
_cell.length_c   1.000
_cell.angle_alpha   90.00
_cell.angle_beta   90.00
_cell.angle_gamma   90.00
#
_symmetry.space_group_name_H-M   'P 1'
#
loop_
_entity.id
_entity.type
_entity.pdbx_description
1 polymer ?
#
loop_
_entity_poly.entity_id
_entity_poly.type
_entity_poly.pdbx_seq_one_letter_code
_entity_poly.pdbx_strand_id
1 'polypeptide(L)'
;MVYLLRDENLVGWWENFFMDYCRADIEDVALEYPQRRSLFLDYWKIDKADHEIAEMLLFDPSKVIFNGEVALSNMDVAVDKEMKLHLRVYNLPDTQHILIRRLRAEHLGKFIAVEGLVKKVTEVRPKLKKAVFICQKCGAHISVEQDEDILKEPLECYEEQGGCGRSSSFKLSPSLSTFVDSQKIEVQESPEGLRGGAQPERISVYIDDDIVGDIAPGDRIVVNGVLVSQQRRRGTYRLTSFDKIMHAVSIEKQEQAFEEVEITEEDEQEIIKVSKIPDLYERMRESIAPTIYGMETEKDAMVLQLFGGVPKTMPDGTRIRGDIHMLFVGDPGTAKSQMLTYMSKLAPRSIYASGKATSAAGLTAAAVRDEFGEGHWTLEAGALVLADMGIACIDEIDKMAEQDRSALHQAMEQQEISVAKAGINATLKSRCAVLAAANPKLGRFDEFMPIHEQINMPPALLSRFDLIFSM
;
A
#
# COMPACT_ATOMS: atom_id res chain seq x y z
N MET A 1 -19.41 -1.78 -25.63
CA MET A 1 -18.02 -2.29 -25.47
C MET A 1 -17.98 -3.80 -25.35
N VAL A 2 -18.93 -4.44 -24.65
CA VAL A 2 -19.04 -5.92 -24.52
C VAL A 2 -18.97 -6.69 -25.84
N TYR A 3 -19.66 -6.23 -26.90
CA TYR A 3 -19.62 -6.89 -28.22
C TYR A 3 -18.27 -6.80 -28.96
N LEU A 4 -17.36 -5.90 -28.56
CA LEU A 4 -16.02 -5.81 -29.13
C LEU A 4 -14.99 -6.68 -28.39
N LEU A 5 -15.31 -7.08 -27.15
CA LEU A 5 -14.42 -7.85 -26.29
C LEU A 5 -14.70 -9.34 -26.38
N ARG A 6 -15.96 -9.76 -26.59
CA ARG A 6 -16.33 -11.17 -26.65
C ARG A 6 -15.79 -11.85 -27.91
N ASP A 7 -15.00 -12.90 -27.71
CA ASP A 7 -14.36 -13.68 -28.76
C ASP A 7 -14.51 -15.17 -28.44
N GLU A 8 -15.32 -15.89 -29.20
CA GLU A 8 -15.67 -17.29 -28.91
C GLU A 8 -14.44 -18.22 -28.94
N ASN A 9 -13.42 -17.91 -29.75
CA ASN A 9 -12.20 -18.71 -29.79
C ASN A 9 -11.41 -18.57 -28.48
N LEU A 10 -11.32 -17.36 -27.93
CA LEU A 10 -10.66 -17.11 -26.65
C LEU A 10 -11.43 -17.73 -25.49
N VAL A 11 -12.77 -17.67 -25.52
CA VAL A 11 -13.61 -18.34 -24.51
C VAL A 11 -13.37 -19.84 -24.54
N GLY A 12 -13.39 -20.47 -25.72
CA GLY A 12 -13.14 -21.91 -25.85
C GLY A 12 -11.74 -22.33 -25.43
N TRP A 13 -10.72 -21.50 -25.69
CA TRP A 13 -9.37 -21.75 -25.18
C TRP A 13 -9.33 -21.70 -23.65
N TRP A 14 -9.93 -20.69 -23.03
CA TRP A 14 -10.01 -20.57 -21.58
C TRP A 14 -10.73 -21.76 -20.95
N GLU A 15 -11.84 -22.22 -21.54
CA GLU A 15 -12.57 -23.41 -21.07
C GLU A 15 -11.68 -24.65 -21.06
N ASN A 16 -10.90 -24.89 -22.13
CA ASN A 16 -9.95 -26.00 -22.18
C ASN A 16 -8.81 -25.83 -21.17
N PHE A 17 -8.23 -24.65 -21.09
CA PHE A 17 -7.15 -24.35 -20.15
C PHE A 17 -7.58 -24.58 -18.69
N PHE A 18 -8.76 -24.09 -18.33
CA PHE A 18 -9.31 -24.29 -16.99
C PHE A 18 -9.60 -25.76 -16.68
N MET A 19 -10.08 -26.54 -17.66
CA MET A 19 -10.29 -27.99 -17.50
C MET A 19 -8.99 -28.75 -17.27
N ASP A 20 -7.93 -28.40 -18.00
CA ASP A 20 -6.66 -29.12 -17.97
C ASP A 20 -5.79 -28.74 -16.76
N TYR A 21 -5.78 -27.45 -16.38
CA TYR A 21 -4.81 -26.92 -15.41
C TYR A 21 -5.41 -26.40 -14.09
N CYS A 22 -6.67 -25.98 -14.07
CA CYS A 22 -7.26 -25.25 -12.93
C CYS A 22 -8.54 -25.87 -12.38
N ARG A 23 -8.91 -27.08 -12.79
CA ARG A 23 -10.17 -27.71 -12.37
C ARG A 23 -10.32 -27.83 -10.85
N ALA A 24 -9.26 -28.28 -10.17
CA ALA A 24 -9.26 -28.41 -8.71
C ALA A 24 -9.42 -27.03 -8.03
N ASP A 25 -8.67 -26.02 -8.48
CA ASP A 25 -8.73 -24.67 -7.93
C ASP A 25 -10.14 -24.06 -8.11
N ILE A 26 -10.81 -24.33 -9.23
CA ILE A 26 -12.18 -23.86 -9.50
C ILE A 26 -13.20 -24.59 -8.61
N GLU A 27 -13.06 -25.91 -8.43
CA GLU A 27 -13.91 -26.68 -7.53
C GLU A 27 -13.78 -26.18 -6.07
N ASP A 28 -12.56 -25.87 -5.62
CA ASP A 28 -12.30 -25.31 -4.29
C ASP A 28 -12.93 -23.92 -4.13
N VAL A 29 -12.74 -23.02 -5.10
CA VAL A 29 -13.37 -21.68 -5.07
C VAL A 29 -14.89 -21.78 -5.09
N ALA A 30 -15.46 -22.74 -5.82
CA ALA A 30 -16.89 -22.96 -5.89
C ALA A 30 -17.48 -23.48 -4.57
N LEU A 31 -16.73 -24.29 -3.80
CA LEU A 31 -17.13 -24.74 -2.47
C LEU A 31 -17.09 -23.60 -1.44
N GLU A 32 -16.12 -22.70 -1.56
CA GLU A 32 -15.96 -21.52 -0.69
C GLU A 32 -16.88 -20.34 -1.06
N TYR A 33 -17.61 -20.44 -2.17
CA TYR A 33 -18.54 -19.41 -2.61
C TYR A 33 -19.71 -19.25 -1.62
N PRO A 34 -20.06 -18.02 -1.18
CA PRO A 34 -19.69 -16.71 -1.73
C PRO A 34 -18.57 -15.97 -0.99
N GLN A 35 -17.85 -16.63 -0.07
CA GLN A 35 -16.77 -16.00 0.70
C GLN A 35 -15.56 -15.74 -0.20
N ARG A 36 -15.21 -16.68 -1.06
CA ARG A 36 -14.22 -16.51 -2.12
C ARG A 36 -14.91 -16.36 -3.46
N ARG A 37 -14.56 -15.32 -4.22
CA ARG A 37 -15.16 -14.99 -5.53
C ARG A 37 -14.13 -14.83 -6.65
N SER A 38 -12.88 -15.20 -6.37
CA SER A 38 -11.77 -14.99 -7.30
C SER A 38 -10.92 -16.22 -7.46
N LEU A 39 -10.61 -16.51 -8.71
CA LEU A 39 -9.59 -17.47 -9.10
C LEU A 39 -8.28 -16.72 -9.33
N PHE A 40 -7.29 -17.01 -8.49
CA PHE A 40 -5.95 -16.45 -8.63
C PHE A 40 -5.10 -17.34 -9.54
N LEU A 41 -4.51 -16.74 -10.56
CA LEU A 41 -3.74 -17.47 -11.56
C LEU A 41 -2.37 -16.85 -11.79
N ASP A 42 -1.35 -17.70 -11.77
CA ASP A 42 0.03 -17.31 -12.04
C ASP A 42 0.23 -17.11 -13.55
N TYR A 43 0.73 -15.94 -13.95
CA TYR A 43 1.02 -15.60 -15.35
C TYR A 43 1.84 -16.69 -16.06
N TRP A 44 2.83 -17.27 -15.39
CA TRP A 44 3.72 -18.27 -15.99
C TRP A 44 3.03 -19.60 -16.29
N LYS A 45 1.86 -19.88 -15.69
CA LYS A 45 1.05 -21.03 -16.08
C LYS A 45 0.38 -20.79 -17.44
N ILE A 46 -0.07 -19.56 -17.70
CA ILE A 46 -0.64 -19.16 -19.00
C ILE A 46 0.44 -19.25 -20.07
N ASP A 47 1.60 -18.65 -19.81
CA ASP A 47 2.72 -18.60 -20.77
C ASP A 47 3.22 -20.00 -21.17
N LYS A 48 3.26 -20.94 -20.23
CA LYS A 48 3.60 -22.35 -20.50
C LYS A 48 2.56 -23.06 -21.37
N ALA A 49 1.28 -22.72 -21.24
CA ALA A 49 0.22 -23.33 -22.01
C ALA A 49 0.12 -22.71 -23.41
N ASP A 50 0.16 -21.39 -23.49
CA ASP A 50 0.11 -20.64 -24.74
C ASP A 50 0.76 -19.26 -24.58
N HIS A 51 1.92 -19.10 -25.22
CA HIS A 51 2.69 -17.86 -25.21
C HIS A 51 1.94 -16.70 -25.90
N GLU A 52 1.18 -16.97 -26.97
CA GLU A 52 0.49 -15.92 -27.73
C GLU A 52 -0.61 -15.27 -26.88
N ILE A 53 -1.32 -16.07 -26.08
CA ILE A 53 -2.37 -15.58 -25.19
C ILE A 53 -1.77 -14.87 -23.98
N ALA A 54 -0.65 -15.36 -23.45
CA ALA A 54 0.09 -14.69 -22.39
C ALA A 54 0.63 -13.32 -22.85
N GLU A 55 1.11 -13.21 -24.09
CA GLU A 55 1.50 -11.92 -24.67
C GLU A 55 0.28 -11.01 -24.88
N MET A 56 -0.83 -11.57 -25.40
CA MET A 56 -2.08 -10.83 -25.57
C MET A 56 -2.62 -10.28 -24.25
N LEU A 57 -2.48 -11.01 -23.14
CA LEU A 57 -2.85 -10.55 -21.80
C LEU A 57 -2.07 -9.29 -21.38
N LEU A 58 -0.81 -9.16 -21.79
CA LEU A 58 0.01 -7.98 -21.46
C LEU A 58 -0.41 -6.73 -22.26
N PHE A 59 -0.81 -6.91 -23.52
CA PHE A 59 -1.12 -5.81 -24.44
C PHE A 59 -2.61 -5.43 -24.48
N ASP A 60 -3.51 -6.39 -24.34
CA ASP A 60 -4.97 -6.20 -24.30
C ASP A 60 -5.62 -7.02 -23.17
N PRO A 61 -5.29 -6.71 -21.91
CA PRO A 61 -5.78 -7.44 -20.74
C PRO A 61 -7.31 -7.43 -20.64
N SER A 62 -7.94 -6.31 -20.96
CA SER A 62 -9.39 -6.14 -20.84
C SER A 62 -10.15 -7.17 -21.66
N LYS A 63 -9.65 -7.50 -22.87
CA LYS A 63 -10.25 -8.52 -23.73
C LYS A 63 -10.02 -9.91 -23.17
N VAL A 64 -8.78 -10.24 -22.79
CA VAL A 64 -8.42 -11.59 -22.35
C VAL A 64 -9.09 -11.95 -21.03
N ILE A 65 -9.08 -11.04 -20.04
CA ILE A 65 -9.68 -11.25 -18.72
C ILE A 65 -11.20 -11.37 -18.85
N PHE A 66 -11.85 -10.50 -19.63
CA PHE A 66 -13.30 -10.55 -19.83
C PHE A 66 -13.75 -11.88 -20.43
N ASN A 67 -13.05 -12.40 -21.44
CA ASN A 67 -13.36 -13.71 -22.02
C ASN A 67 -13.08 -14.86 -21.04
N GLY A 68 -12.06 -14.73 -20.18
CA GLY A 68 -11.79 -15.69 -19.11
C GLY A 68 -12.91 -15.73 -18.07
N GLU A 69 -13.45 -14.59 -17.64
CA GLU A 69 -14.61 -14.53 -16.73
C GLU A 69 -15.88 -15.11 -17.34
N VAL A 70 -16.10 -14.91 -18.64
CA VAL A 70 -17.20 -15.54 -19.37
C VAL A 70 -17.03 -17.05 -19.42
N ALA A 71 -15.82 -17.55 -19.71
CA ALA A 71 -15.51 -18.97 -19.69
C ALA A 71 -15.73 -19.59 -18.30
N LEU A 72 -15.31 -18.91 -17.23
CA LEU A 72 -15.58 -19.35 -15.85
C LEU A 72 -17.08 -19.43 -15.55
N SER A 73 -17.87 -18.49 -16.09
CA SER A 73 -19.32 -18.48 -15.90
C SER A 73 -20.03 -19.60 -16.67
N ASN A 74 -19.44 -20.10 -17.76
CA ASN A 74 -19.99 -21.20 -18.55
C ASN A 74 -19.66 -22.58 -17.97
N MET A 75 -18.72 -22.68 -17.02
CA MET A 75 -18.33 -23.97 -16.48
C MET A 75 -19.42 -24.57 -15.59
N ASP A 76 -19.86 -25.78 -15.95
CA ASP A 76 -20.77 -26.59 -15.14
C ASP A 76 -20.02 -27.13 -13.91
N VAL A 77 -20.06 -26.37 -12.82
CA VAL A 77 -19.62 -26.83 -11.51
C VAL A 77 -20.80 -27.53 -10.81
N ALA A 78 -20.53 -28.50 -9.94
CA ALA A 78 -21.55 -29.32 -9.25
C ALA A 78 -22.49 -28.53 -8.30
N VAL A 79 -22.43 -27.20 -8.29
CA VAL A 79 -23.23 -26.31 -7.46
C VAL A 79 -24.24 -25.58 -8.36
N ASP A 80 -25.54 -25.78 -8.10
CA ASP A 80 -26.71 -25.27 -8.85
C ASP A 80 -26.90 -23.72 -8.82
N LYS A 81 -25.82 -22.94 -8.68
CA LYS A 81 -25.87 -21.47 -8.61
C LYS A 81 -25.06 -20.85 -9.74
N GLU A 82 -25.63 -19.83 -10.39
CA GLU A 82 -24.87 -18.92 -11.26
C GLU A 82 -23.80 -18.21 -10.41
N MET A 83 -22.56 -18.69 -10.49
CA MET A 83 -21.41 -18.09 -9.82
C MET A 83 -20.80 -17.03 -10.72
N LYS A 84 -20.59 -15.83 -10.17
CA LYS A 84 -19.78 -14.80 -10.81
C LYS A 84 -18.41 -14.81 -10.15
N LEU A 85 -17.45 -15.42 -10.83
CA LEU A 85 -16.07 -15.48 -10.41
C LEU A 85 -15.24 -14.46 -11.20
N HIS A 86 -14.33 -13.77 -10.53
CA HIS A 86 -13.36 -12.90 -11.18
C HIS A 86 -12.07 -13.68 -11.48
N LEU A 87 -11.46 -13.37 -12.61
CA LEU A 87 -10.15 -13.91 -12.97
C LEU A 87 -9.06 -12.92 -12.53
N ARG A 88 -8.21 -13.34 -11.59
CA ARG A 88 -7.18 -12.50 -10.98
C ARG A 88 -5.80 -13.04 -11.37
N VAL A 89 -5.09 -12.38 -12.28
CA VAL A 89 -3.74 -12.82 -12.71
C VAL A 89 -2.66 -12.11 -11.90
N TYR A 90 -1.69 -12.84 -11.38
CA TYR A 90 -0.59 -12.33 -10.55
C TYR A 90 0.79 -12.83 -11.05
N ASN A 91 1.88 -12.34 -10.47
CA ASN A 91 3.26 -12.71 -10.83
C ASN A 91 3.65 -12.37 -12.29
N LEU A 92 3.45 -11.11 -12.67
CA LEU A 92 3.81 -10.60 -14.00
C LEU A 92 5.33 -10.60 -14.23
N PRO A 93 5.79 -10.70 -15.49
CA PRO A 93 7.22 -10.72 -15.80
C PRO A 93 7.90 -9.39 -15.48
N ASP A 94 9.17 -9.42 -15.09
CA ASP A 94 9.98 -8.25 -14.68
C ASP A 94 9.98 -7.09 -15.69
N THR A 95 9.84 -7.40 -16.97
CA THR A 95 9.73 -6.39 -18.05
C THR A 95 8.51 -5.49 -17.89
N GLN A 96 7.50 -5.97 -17.18
CA GLN A 96 6.22 -5.35 -16.95
C GLN A 96 6.10 -4.74 -15.54
N HIS A 97 7.14 -4.89 -14.72
CA HIS A 97 7.31 -4.17 -13.46
C HIS A 97 7.83 -2.76 -13.74
N ILE A 98 6.96 -1.78 -13.59
CA ILE A 98 7.24 -0.40 -13.96
C ILE A 98 7.16 0.49 -12.74
N LEU A 99 8.28 1.15 -12.46
CA LEU A 99 8.36 2.19 -11.45
C LEU A 99 7.32 3.30 -11.72
N ILE A 100 6.64 3.76 -10.67
CA ILE A 100 5.57 4.78 -10.76
C ILE A 100 6.07 6.01 -11.54
N ARG A 101 7.31 6.45 -11.29
CA ARG A 101 7.93 7.60 -11.97
C ARG A 101 8.15 7.41 -13.47
N ARG A 102 8.22 6.16 -13.94
CA ARG A 102 8.46 5.79 -15.34
C ARG A 102 7.17 5.54 -16.11
N LEU A 103 6.00 5.65 -15.48
CA LEU A 103 4.74 5.52 -16.19
C LEU A 103 4.58 6.61 -17.25
N ARG A 104 4.51 6.19 -18.51
CA ARG A 104 4.35 7.02 -19.72
C ARG A 104 3.17 6.54 -20.56
N ALA A 105 2.84 7.30 -21.61
CA ALA A 105 1.72 7.02 -22.51
C ALA A 105 1.81 5.64 -23.20
N GLU A 106 3.02 5.12 -23.41
CA GLU A 106 3.25 3.79 -24.01
C GLU A 106 2.75 2.61 -23.17
N HIS A 107 2.39 2.87 -21.91
CA HIS A 107 1.87 1.89 -20.96
C HIS A 107 0.34 1.94 -20.83
N LEU A 108 -0.32 2.92 -21.46
CA LEU A 108 -1.78 3.02 -21.43
C LEU A 108 -2.42 1.81 -22.11
N GLY A 109 -3.42 1.24 -21.46
CA GLY A 109 -4.13 0.04 -21.91
C GLY A 109 -3.39 -1.28 -21.68
N LYS A 110 -2.12 -1.25 -21.26
CA LYS A 110 -1.33 -2.45 -20.98
C LYS A 110 -1.51 -2.93 -19.55
N PHE A 111 -1.23 -4.22 -19.34
CA PHE A 111 -1.32 -4.86 -18.03
C PHE A 111 -0.01 -4.74 -17.27
N ILE A 112 0.14 -3.76 -16.38
CA ILE A 112 1.40 -3.43 -15.71
C ILE A 112 1.40 -3.84 -14.24
N ALA A 113 2.58 -4.21 -13.73
CA ALA A 113 2.83 -4.37 -12.30
C ALA A 113 3.47 -3.09 -11.75
N VAL A 114 2.89 -2.56 -10.69
CA VAL A 114 3.41 -1.39 -9.98
C VAL A 114 3.56 -1.72 -8.51
N GLU A 115 4.79 -1.63 -8.03
CA GLU A 115 5.12 -1.80 -6.62
C GLU A 115 5.12 -0.46 -5.90
N GLY A 116 4.58 -0.45 -4.68
CA GLY A 116 4.72 0.68 -3.79
C GLY A 116 4.02 0.50 -2.46
N LEU A 117 4.09 1.55 -1.65
CA LEU A 117 3.48 1.63 -0.34
C LEU A 117 2.16 2.39 -0.41
N VAL A 118 1.13 1.83 0.23
CA VAL A 118 -0.20 2.42 0.27
C VAL A 118 -0.21 3.60 1.23
N LYS A 119 -0.45 4.81 0.73
CA LYS A 119 -0.46 6.01 1.57
C LYS A 119 -1.85 6.36 2.09
N LYS A 120 -2.83 6.34 1.19
CA LYS A 120 -4.21 6.72 1.47
C LYS A 120 -5.17 5.65 0.97
N VAL A 121 -6.21 5.43 1.75
CA VAL A 121 -7.29 4.49 1.43
C VAL A 121 -8.63 5.17 1.68
N THR A 122 -9.55 5.08 0.73
CA THR A 122 -10.95 5.51 0.93
C THR A 122 -11.75 4.43 1.64
N GLU A 123 -12.88 4.83 2.22
CA GLU A 123 -13.90 3.87 2.67
C GLU A 123 -14.45 3.07 1.49
N VAL A 124 -14.88 1.83 1.77
CA VAL A 124 -15.54 0.95 0.81
C VAL A 124 -16.92 1.51 0.46
N ARG A 125 -17.24 1.59 -0.83
CA ARG A 125 -18.51 2.16 -1.30
C ARG A 125 -19.15 1.31 -2.39
N PRO A 126 -20.49 1.19 -2.40
CA PRO A 126 -21.18 0.56 -3.50
C PRO A 126 -21.11 1.46 -4.74
N LYS A 127 -20.44 0.98 -5.79
CA LYS A 127 -20.42 1.57 -7.13
C LYS A 127 -21.44 0.87 -8.01
N LEU A 128 -22.16 1.64 -8.81
CA LEU A 128 -23.12 1.10 -9.77
C LEU A 128 -22.35 0.46 -10.93
N LYS A 129 -22.44 -0.86 -11.12
CA LYS A 129 -21.81 -1.57 -12.27
C LYS A 129 -22.78 -1.69 -13.44
N LYS A 130 -24.05 -2.03 -13.15
CA LYS A 130 -25.12 -2.14 -14.13
C LYS A 130 -26.33 -1.33 -13.68
N ALA A 131 -26.59 -0.23 -14.36
CA ALA A 131 -27.70 0.65 -14.08
C ALA A 131 -28.95 0.17 -14.84
N VAL A 132 -30.07 -0.01 -14.15
CA VAL A 132 -31.36 -0.29 -14.79
C VAL A 132 -32.21 0.97 -14.78
N PHE A 133 -32.58 1.42 -15.96
CA PHE A 133 -33.41 2.59 -16.21
C PHE A 133 -34.79 2.18 -16.67
N ILE A 134 -35.82 2.85 -16.14
CA ILE A 134 -37.21 2.64 -16.54
C ILE A 134 -37.61 3.75 -17.50
N CYS A 135 -38.00 3.36 -18.72
CA CYS A 135 -38.55 4.28 -19.71
C CYS A 135 -39.90 4.82 -19.24
N GLN A 136 -40.05 6.14 -19.13
CA GLN A 136 -41.31 6.76 -18.70
C GLN A 136 -42.45 6.65 -19.73
N LYS A 137 -42.14 6.32 -20.99
CA LYS A 137 -43.16 6.20 -22.06
C LYS A 137 -43.74 4.79 -22.18
N CYS A 138 -42.90 3.75 -22.18
CA CYS A 138 -43.34 2.37 -22.38
C CYS A 138 -43.14 1.46 -21.16
N GLY A 139 -42.49 1.93 -20.09
CA GLY A 139 -42.21 1.12 -18.90
C GLY A 139 -41.12 0.06 -19.08
N ALA A 140 -40.43 0.02 -20.23
CA ALA A 140 -39.34 -0.93 -20.47
C ALA A 140 -38.15 -0.68 -19.52
N HIS A 141 -37.52 -1.77 -19.11
CA HIS A 141 -36.32 -1.78 -18.27
C HIS A 141 -35.09 -1.86 -19.17
N ILE A 142 -34.30 -0.81 -19.17
CA ILE A 142 -33.10 -0.70 -19.98
C ILE A 142 -31.90 -0.76 -19.06
N SER A 143 -31.10 -1.80 -19.24
CA SER A 143 -29.84 -1.95 -18.53
C SER A 143 -28.68 -1.37 -19.34
N VAL A 144 -27.88 -0.53 -18.68
CA VAL A 144 -26.69 0.11 -19.24
C VAL A 144 -25.53 -0.09 -18.25
N GLU A 145 -24.42 -0.63 -18.75
CA GLU A 145 -23.17 -0.76 -17.99
C GLU A 145 -22.55 0.61 -17.73
N GLN A 146 -21.92 0.72 -16.56
CA GLN A 146 -21.36 1.96 -16.03
C GLN A 146 -19.86 1.77 -15.81
N ASP A 147 -19.06 2.33 -16.73
CA ASP A 147 -17.60 2.20 -16.70
C ASP A 147 -16.91 3.48 -16.20
N GLU A 148 -17.64 4.61 -16.20
CA GLU A 148 -17.15 5.92 -15.77
C GLU A 148 -17.75 6.34 -14.42
N ASP A 149 -17.07 7.28 -13.73
CA ASP A 149 -17.60 7.89 -12.49
C ASP A 149 -18.87 8.73 -12.73
N ILE A 150 -19.19 9.00 -14.01
CA ILE A 150 -20.38 9.74 -14.40
C ILE A 150 -21.43 8.77 -14.89
N LEU A 151 -22.61 8.87 -14.29
CA LEU A 151 -23.77 8.08 -14.68
C LEU A 151 -24.06 8.26 -16.17
N LYS A 152 -23.92 7.17 -16.91
CA LYS A 152 -24.25 7.08 -18.33
C LYS A 152 -25.72 6.71 -18.46
N GLU A 153 -26.52 7.68 -18.87
CA GLU A 153 -27.92 7.47 -19.19
C GLU A 153 -28.09 6.95 -20.63
N PRO A 154 -29.08 6.07 -20.88
CA PRO A 154 -29.40 5.65 -22.23
C PRO A 154 -29.91 6.84 -23.07
N LEU A 155 -29.42 6.96 -24.30
CA LEU A 155 -29.83 8.02 -25.23
C LEU A 155 -31.24 7.77 -25.79
N GLU A 156 -31.60 6.49 -25.91
CA GLU A 156 -32.87 6.03 -26.47
C GLU A 156 -33.32 4.73 -25.85
N CYS A 157 -34.59 4.39 -26.10
CA CYS A 157 -35.20 3.20 -25.56
C CYS A 157 -34.86 1.98 -26.45
N TYR A 158 -33.77 1.26 -26.14
CA TYR A 158 -33.27 0.16 -26.98
C TYR A 158 -34.31 -0.95 -27.19
N GLU A 159 -34.68 -1.20 -28.44
CA GLU A 159 -35.65 -2.24 -28.82
C GLU A 159 -35.15 -3.65 -28.46
N GLU A 160 -33.83 -3.88 -28.53
CA GLU A 160 -33.18 -5.14 -28.15
C GLU A 160 -33.48 -5.56 -26.70
N GLN A 161 -33.76 -4.59 -25.82
CA GLN A 161 -34.11 -4.83 -24.41
C GLN A 161 -35.62 -4.67 -24.14
N GLY A 162 -36.46 -4.76 -25.18
CA GLY A 162 -37.92 -4.59 -25.08
C GLY A 162 -38.37 -3.13 -25.04
N GLY A 163 -37.51 -2.20 -25.48
CA GLY A 163 -37.80 -0.77 -25.58
C GLY A 163 -38.66 -0.38 -26.79
N CYS A 164 -39.11 0.87 -26.81
CA CYS A 164 -39.99 1.40 -27.87
C CYS A 164 -39.26 2.17 -28.98
N GLY A 165 -37.92 2.10 -29.04
CA GLY A 165 -37.09 2.71 -30.09
C GLY A 165 -37.07 4.25 -30.09
N ARG A 166 -37.64 4.90 -29.06
CA ARG A 166 -37.79 6.35 -29.00
C ARG A 166 -36.92 6.95 -27.91
N SER A 167 -36.43 8.17 -28.16
CA SER A 167 -35.86 8.99 -27.09
C SER A 167 -36.95 9.37 -26.08
N SER A 168 -36.67 9.14 -24.80
CA SER A 168 -37.58 9.34 -23.68
C SER A 168 -36.82 9.78 -22.44
N SER A 169 -37.53 10.27 -21.43
CA SER A 169 -36.94 10.41 -20.09
C SER A 169 -36.82 9.03 -19.43
N PHE A 170 -35.66 8.81 -18.81
CA PHE A 170 -35.32 7.58 -18.13
C PHE A 170 -35.21 7.83 -16.64
N LYS A 171 -35.81 6.95 -15.83
CA LYS A 171 -35.69 7.01 -14.37
C LYS A 171 -34.81 5.85 -13.91
N LEU A 172 -33.71 6.16 -13.24
CA LEU A 172 -32.87 5.15 -12.61
C LEU A 172 -33.68 4.37 -11.56
N SER A 173 -33.59 3.05 -11.60
CA SER A 173 -34.19 2.14 -10.63
C SER A 173 -33.07 1.48 -9.81
N PRO A 174 -32.75 1.99 -8.61
CA PRO A 174 -31.69 1.41 -7.78
C PRO A 174 -31.99 -0.04 -7.40
N SER A 175 -33.24 -0.40 -7.17
CA SER A 175 -33.63 -1.76 -6.71
C SER A 175 -33.37 -2.86 -7.74
N LEU A 176 -33.38 -2.52 -9.03
CA LEU A 176 -33.09 -3.47 -10.12
C LEU A 176 -31.65 -3.36 -10.63
N SER A 177 -30.90 -2.37 -10.14
CA SER A 177 -29.53 -2.15 -10.54
C SER A 177 -28.57 -3.03 -9.75
N THR A 178 -27.43 -3.34 -10.35
CA THR A 178 -26.37 -4.12 -9.70
C THR A 178 -25.28 -3.18 -9.19
N PHE A 179 -25.01 -3.27 -7.89
CA PHE A 179 -23.92 -2.57 -7.22
C PHE A 179 -22.78 -3.54 -6.93
N VAL A 180 -21.56 -3.01 -6.97
CA VAL A 180 -20.33 -3.71 -6.61
C VAL A 180 -19.56 -2.81 -5.67
N ASP A 181 -18.95 -3.38 -4.64
CA ASP A 181 -18.13 -2.60 -3.72
C ASP A 181 -16.88 -2.11 -4.44
N SER A 182 -16.51 -0.86 -4.23
CA SER A 182 -15.40 -0.19 -4.88
C SER A 182 -14.65 0.65 -3.85
N GLN A 183 -13.32 0.69 -4.01
CA GLN A 183 -12.41 1.39 -3.14
C GLN A 183 -11.28 2.00 -3.95
N LYS A 184 -10.84 3.18 -3.54
CA LYS A 184 -9.74 3.90 -4.17
C LYS A 184 -8.57 3.97 -3.21
N ILE A 185 -7.38 3.60 -3.70
CA ILE A 185 -6.14 3.66 -2.94
C ILE A 185 -5.11 4.53 -3.64
N GLU A 186 -4.25 5.19 -2.88
CA GLU A 186 -3.11 5.94 -3.39
C GLU A 186 -1.84 5.16 -3.07
N VAL A 187 -1.17 4.66 -4.11
CA VAL A 187 0.10 3.94 -4.00
C VAL A 187 1.23 4.90 -4.28
N GLN A 188 2.21 4.93 -3.38
CA GLN A 188 3.40 5.77 -3.44
C GLN A 188 4.64 4.90 -3.65
N GLU A 189 5.58 5.39 -4.46
CA GLU A 189 6.85 4.71 -4.70
C GLU A 189 7.65 4.58 -3.39
N SER A 190 8.28 3.42 -3.18
CA SER A 190 9.12 3.17 -2.00
C SER A 190 10.28 4.17 -1.96
N PRO A 191 10.50 4.86 -0.84
CA PRO A 191 11.53 5.91 -0.74
C PRO A 191 12.97 5.37 -0.83
N GLU A 192 13.17 4.07 -0.66
CA GLU A 192 14.47 3.39 -0.57
C GLU A 192 15.22 3.38 -1.91
N GLY A 193 14.49 3.25 -3.02
CA GLY A 193 15.05 3.32 -4.37
C GLY A 193 15.41 4.75 -4.84
N LEU A 194 15.13 5.77 -4.02
CA LEU A 194 15.22 7.18 -4.44
C LEU A 194 16.57 7.80 -4.07
N ARG A 195 17.50 7.79 -5.02
CA ARG A 195 18.77 8.51 -4.88
C ARG A 195 18.57 10.03 -5.00
N GLY A 196 19.18 10.79 -4.10
CA GLY A 196 19.34 12.25 -4.22
C GLY A 196 18.17 13.11 -3.72
N GLY A 197 17.29 12.60 -2.87
CA GLY A 197 16.18 13.39 -2.31
C GLY A 197 15.09 13.74 -3.32
N ALA A 198 14.98 12.97 -4.41
CA ALA A 198 13.89 13.08 -5.35
C ALA A 198 12.56 12.79 -4.67
N GLN A 199 11.53 13.59 -4.98
CA GLN A 199 10.21 13.38 -4.41
C GLN A 199 9.60 12.07 -4.97
N PRO A 200 9.05 11.19 -4.11
CA PRO A 200 8.35 10.00 -4.55
C PRO A 200 7.08 10.38 -5.34
N GLU A 201 6.87 9.72 -6.47
CA GLU A 201 5.64 9.84 -7.25
C GLU A 201 4.55 8.92 -6.71
N ARG A 202 3.30 9.21 -7.08
CA ARG A 202 2.10 8.53 -6.59
C ARG A 202 1.18 8.21 -7.75
N ILE A 203 0.43 7.11 -7.62
CA ILE A 203 -0.63 6.74 -8.56
C ILE A 203 -1.90 6.36 -7.79
N SER A 204 -3.05 6.75 -8.36
CA SER A 204 -4.36 6.32 -7.85
C SER A 204 -4.75 5.00 -8.49
N VAL A 205 -5.16 4.05 -7.65
CA VAL A 205 -5.59 2.72 -8.05
C VAL A 205 -7.04 2.50 -7.61
N TYR A 206 -7.88 2.00 -8.50
CA TYR A 206 -9.24 1.54 -8.20
C TYR A 206 -9.26 0.03 -8.01
N ILE A 207 -9.99 -0.40 -6.99
CA ILE A 207 -10.12 -1.77 -6.52
C ILE A 207 -11.61 -2.05 -6.41
N ASP A 208 -12.05 -3.17 -6.99
CA ASP A 208 -13.47 -3.52 -7.08
C ASP A 208 -13.74 -4.95 -6.58
N ASP A 209 -14.93 -5.13 -5.99
CA ASP A 209 -15.53 -6.35 -5.44
C ASP A 209 -14.72 -7.06 -4.33
N ASP A 210 -14.07 -8.18 -4.63
CA ASP A 210 -13.51 -9.12 -3.65
C ASP A 210 -12.18 -8.69 -3.05
N ILE A 211 -11.40 -7.86 -3.74
CA ILE A 211 -10.10 -7.35 -3.29
C ILE A 211 -10.21 -6.09 -2.41
N VAL A 212 -11.45 -5.66 -2.12
CA VAL A 212 -11.76 -4.44 -1.37
C VAL A 212 -11.74 -4.68 0.14
N GLY A 213 -11.24 -3.70 0.90
CA GLY A 213 -11.26 -3.73 2.37
C GLY A 213 -10.08 -4.45 3.01
N ASP A 214 -9.32 -5.21 2.24
CA ASP A 214 -8.15 -5.95 2.74
C ASP A 214 -6.92 -5.07 2.95
N ILE A 215 -6.83 -3.91 2.29
CA ILE A 215 -5.61 -3.11 2.23
C ILE A 215 -5.64 -1.99 3.27
N ALA A 216 -4.57 -1.91 4.07
CA ALA A 216 -4.38 -0.84 5.04
C ALA A 216 -3.35 0.20 4.55
N PRO A 217 -3.49 1.47 4.94
CA PRO A 217 -2.40 2.43 4.80
C PRO A 217 -1.12 1.95 5.50
N GLY A 218 0.02 2.01 4.81
CA GLY A 218 1.32 1.51 5.26
C GLY A 218 1.71 0.16 4.65
N ASP A 219 0.76 -0.59 4.08
CA ASP A 219 1.04 -1.87 3.44
C ASP A 219 1.91 -1.67 2.18
N ARG A 220 2.87 -2.58 1.95
CA ARG A 220 3.59 -2.70 0.68
C ARG A 220 2.86 -3.70 -0.20
N ILE A 221 2.55 -3.28 -1.40
CA ILE A 221 1.79 -4.08 -2.35
C ILE A 221 2.39 -3.99 -3.74
N VAL A 222 2.28 -5.09 -4.47
CA VAL A 222 2.41 -5.09 -5.94
C VAL A 222 1.00 -5.08 -6.50
N VAL A 223 0.67 -4.03 -7.22
CA VAL A 223 -0.61 -3.89 -7.92
C VAL A 223 -0.41 -4.31 -9.37
N ASN A 224 -1.04 -5.40 -9.76
CA ASN A 224 -1.13 -5.80 -11.17
C ASN A 224 -2.43 -5.24 -11.73
N GLY A 225 -2.33 -4.32 -12.68
CA GLY A 225 -3.48 -3.58 -13.15
C GLY A 225 -3.34 -2.99 -14.53
N VAL A 226 -4.48 -2.56 -15.08
CA VAL A 226 -4.52 -1.90 -16.38
C VAL A 226 -4.39 -0.39 -16.18
N LEU A 227 -3.42 0.23 -16.85
CA LEU A 227 -3.24 1.68 -16.79
C LEU A 227 -4.24 2.37 -17.73
N VAL A 228 -5.11 3.20 -17.18
CA VAL A 228 -6.14 3.94 -17.90
C VAL A 228 -5.91 5.44 -17.75
N SER A 229 -6.26 6.20 -18.79
CA SER A 229 -6.23 7.66 -18.74
C SER A 229 -7.62 8.21 -18.43
N GLN A 230 -7.76 9.01 -17.36
CA GLN A 230 -8.99 9.72 -17.05
C GLN A 230 -8.88 11.19 -17.48
N GLN A 231 -9.86 11.70 -18.21
CA GLN A 231 -9.84 13.09 -18.66
C GLN A 231 -10.07 14.05 -17.50
N ARG A 232 -9.15 15.00 -17.28
CA ARG A 232 -9.37 16.04 -16.27
C ARG A 232 -10.53 16.95 -16.65
N ARG A 233 -11.31 17.35 -15.65
CA ARG A 233 -12.38 18.33 -15.80
C ARG A 233 -12.19 19.48 -14.83
N ARG A 234 -12.47 20.70 -15.27
CA ARG A 234 -12.55 21.89 -14.42
C ARG A 234 -13.95 22.47 -14.55
N GLY A 235 -14.82 22.11 -13.60
CA GLY A 235 -16.26 22.35 -13.74
C GLY A 235 -16.80 21.62 -14.97
N THR A 236 -17.46 22.35 -15.87
CA THR A 236 -18.03 21.80 -17.11
C THR A 236 -16.99 21.63 -18.23
N TYR A 237 -15.81 22.25 -18.12
CA TYR A 237 -14.80 22.23 -19.18
C TYR A 237 -13.91 20.98 -19.09
N ARG A 238 -13.80 20.28 -20.22
CA ARG A 238 -12.89 19.14 -20.40
C ARG A 238 -11.50 19.67 -20.76
N LEU A 239 -10.47 19.25 -20.00
CA LEU A 239 -9.08 19.63 -20.26
C LEU A 239 -8.45 18.66 -21.27
N THR A 240 -7.38 19.11 -21.92
CA THR A 240 -6.55 18.29 -22.80
C THR A 240 -5.53 17.45 -22.03
N SER A 241 -5.36 17.73 -20.73
CA SER A 241 -4.57 16.90 -19.82
C SER A 241 -5.41 15.75 -19.26
N PHE A 242 -4.77 14.59 -19.15
CA PHE A 242 -5.36 13.38 -18.59
C PHE A 242 -4.56 12.97 -17.36
N ASP A 243 -5.28 12.44 -16.36
CA ASP A 243 -4.70 11.74 -15.23
C ASP A 243 -4.47 10.28 -15.56
N LYS A 244 -3.41 9.72 -15.00
CA LYS A 244 -3.12 8.29 -15.08
C LYS A 244 -3.70 7.63 -13.85
N ILE A 245 -4.51 6.62 -14.08
CA ILE A 245 -5.20 5.86 -13.05
C ILE A 245 -5.03 4.40 -13.38
N MET A 246 -4.90 3.56 -12.38
CA MET A 246 -4.80 2.12 -12.57
C MET A 246 -6.08 1.44 -12.07
N HIS A 247 -6.59 0.47 -12.83
CA HIS A 247 -7.60 -0.46 -12.35
C HIS A 247 -6.90 -1.75 -11.94
N ALA A 248 -6.97 -2.11 -10.66
CA ALA A 248 -6.32 -3.30 -10.14
C ALA A 248 -7.07 -4.55 -10.61
N VAL A 249 -6.34 -5.46 -11.24
CA VAL A 249 -6.80 -6.82 -11.50
C VAL A 249 -6.38 -7.72 -10.36
N SER A 250 -5.16 -7.64 -9.84
CA SER A 250 -4.76 -8.39 -8.66
C SER A 250 -3.82 -7.57 -7.78
N ILE A 251 -3.76 -7.92 -6.50
CA ILE A 251 -2.94 -7.23 -5.52
C ILE A 251 -2.22 -8.27 -4.70
N GLU A 252 -0.89 -8.17 -4.69
CA GLU A 252 -0.03 -9.05 -3.93
C GLU A 252 0.49 -8.25 -2.72
N LYS A 253 0.11 -8.66 -1.51
CA LYS A 253 0.65 -8.05 -0.30
C LYS A 253 2.04 -8.63 -0.07
N GLN A 254 3.04 -7.77 -0.05
CA GLN A 254 4.38 -8.18 0.35
C GLN A 254 4.46 -8.17 1.87
N GLU A 255 4.38 -9.35 2.48
CA GLU A 255 4.82 -9.52 3.88
C GLU A 255 6.34 -9.47 3.91
N GLN A 256 6.92 -8.28 4.01
CA GLN A 256 8.38 -8.14 3.98
C GLN A 256 9.03 -8.73 5.23
N ALA A 257 9.65 -9.90 5.06
CA ALA A 257 10.84 -10.29 5.79
C ALA A 257 12.05 -10.08 4.87
N PHE A 258 12.63 -8.87 4.83
CA PHE A 258 14.01 -8.62 4.35
C PHE A 258 14.46 -9.27 3.01
N GLU A 259 13.57 -9.45 2.01
CA GLU A 259 13.89 -10.20 0.77
C GLU A 259 14.31 -9.35 -0.44
N GLU A 260 14.45 -8.02 -0.33
CA GLU A 260 14.90 -7.19 -1.47
C GLU A 260 16.41 -7.31 -1.79
N VAL A 261 17.17 -8.09 -1.01
CA VAL A 261 18.57 -8.40 -1.32
C VAL A 261 18.71 -9.88 -1.61
N GLU A 262 18.64 -10.26 -2.88
CA GLU A 262 19.11 -11.58 -3.32
C GLU A 262 20.62 -11.65 -3.06
N ILE A 263 21.00 -12.33 -1.98
CA ILE A 263 22.41 -12.53 -1.62
C ILE A 263 22.98 -13.53 -2.63
N THR A 264 23.88 -13.07 -3.50
CA THR A 264 24.60 -13.97 -4.41
C THR A 264 25.55 -14.88 -3.62
N GLU A 265 25.95 -16.01 -4.19
CA GLU A 265 26.96 -16.88 -3.57
C GLU A 265 28.30 -16.13 -3.35
N GLU A 266 28.60 -15.12 -4.17
CA GLU A 266 29.78 -14.26 -4.00
C GLU A 266 29.64 -13.36 -2.76
N ASP A 267 28.49 -12.71 -2.60
CA ASP A 267 28.18 -11.87 -1.43
C ASP A 267 28.21 -12.68 -0.13
N GLU A 268 27.67 -13.90 -0.14
CA GLU A 268 27.71 -14.80 1.01
C GLU A 268 29.15 -15.10 1.44
N GLN A 269 30.03 -15.39 0.47
CA GLN A 269 31.44 -15.63 0.75
C GLN A 269 32.13 -14.39 1.31
N GLU A 270 31.81 -13.18 0.82
CA GLU A 270 32.33 -11.94 1.37
C GLU A 270 31.86 -11.69 2.81
N ILE A 271 30.56 -11.91 3.09
CA ILE A 271 29.99 -11.79 4.43
C ILE A 271 30.69 -12.76 5.40
N ILE A 272 30.92 -14.01 4.98
CA ILE A 272 31.63 -15.01 5.80
C ILE A 272 33.11 -14.64 6.00
N LYS A 273 33.76 -14.02 5.02
CA LYS A 273 35.14 -13.52 5.17
C LYS A 273 35.17 -12.36 6.18
N VAL A 274 34.23 -11.43 6.10
CA VAL A 274 34.12 -10.27 7.00
C VAL A 274 33.77 -10.71 8.42
N SER A 275 32.89 -11.69 8.60
CA SER A 275 32.48 -12.19 9.92
C SER A 275 33.61 -12.83 10.72
N LYS A 276 34.68 -13.28 10.04
CA LYS A 276 35.89 -13.87 10.67
C LYS A 276 36.93 -12.84 11.11
N ILE A 277 36.72 -11.56 10.81
CA ILE A 277 37.65 -10.50 11.22
C ILE A 277 37.53 -10.28 12.74
N PRO A 278 38.64 -10.32 13.50
CA PRO A 278 38.59 -10.20 14.96
C PRO A 278 38.09 -8.83 15.45
N ASP A 279 38.42 -7.75 14.73
CA ASP A 279 38.05 -6.37 15.12
C ASP A 279 36.79 -5.87 14.37
N LEU A 280 35.88 -6.78 14.00
CA LEU A 280 34.70 -6.44 13.21
C LEU A 280 33.81 -5.39 13.91
N TYR A 281 33.62 -5.53 15.21
CA TYR A 281 32.78 -4.62 16.00
C TYR A 281 33.33 -3.19 15.99
N GLU A 282 34.63 -3.03 16.20
CA GLU A 282 35.29 -1.72 16.13
C GLU A 282 35.21 -1.11 14.74
N ARG A 283 35.38 -1.92 13.69
CA ARG A 283 35.24 -1.45 12.30
C ARG A 283 33.83 -1.02 11.95
N MET A 284 32.81 -1.74 12.42
CA MET A 284 31.41 -1.35 12.24
C MET A 284 31.14 -0.02 12.93
N ARG A 285 31.60 0.14 14.17
CA ARG A 285 31.50 1.39 14.93
C ARG A 285 32.18 2.56 14.23
N GLU A 286 33.41 2.39 13.73
CA GLU A 286 34.13 3.41 12.97
C GLU A 286 33.45 3.76 11.65
N SER A 287 32.73 2.81 11.06
CA SER A 287 31.95 3.02 9.83
C SER A 287 30.69 3.86 10.08
N ILE A 288 30.15 3.89 11.30
CA ILE A 288 29.01 4.74 11.66
C ILE A 288 29.48 6.19 11.88
N ALA A 289 28.94 7.10 11.06
CA ALA A 289 29.21 8.54 11.10
C ALA A 289 30.72 8.86 11.25
N PRO A 290 31.55 8.54 10.24
CA PRO A 290 33.01 8.67 10.31
C PRO A 290 33.49 10.13 10.45
N THR A 291 32.62 11.10 10.15
CA THR A 291 32.90 12.53 10.31
C THR A 291 32.92 12.99 11.77
N ILE A 292 32.36 12.21 12.69
CA ILE A 292 32.28 12.55 14.12
C ILE A 292 33.34 11.75 14.87
N TYR A 293 34.25 12.47 15.52
CA TYR A 293 35.28 11.88 16.38
C TYR A 293 34.72 11.59 17.78
N GLY A 294 35.08 10.43 18.36
CA GLY A 294 34.58 9.97 19.67
C GLY A 294 33.19 9.34 19.61
N MET A 295 32.44 9.44 20.73
CA MET A 295 31.08 8.89 20.90
C MET A 295 31.01 7.38 20.60
N GLU A 296 31.98 6.62 21.11
CA GLU A 296 32.13 5.20 20.81
C GLU A 296 30.92 4.39 21.29
N THR A 297 30.44 4.66 22.50
CA THR A 297 29.30 3.99 23.12
C THR A 297 27.99 4.23 22.38
N GLU A 298 27.77 5.45 21.91
CA GLU A 298 26.57 5.86 21.17
C GLU A 298 26.56 5.22 19.79
N LYS A 299 27.73 5.19 19.12
CA LYS A 299 27.92 4.52 17.83
C LYS A 299 27.72 3.01 17.95
N ASP A 300 28.19 2.39 19.02
CA ASP A 300 27.98 0.97 19.29
C ASP A 300 26.49 0.63 19.46
N ALA A 301 25.76 1.45 20.23
CA ALA A 301 24.32 1.28 20.40
C ALA A 301 23.54 1.49 19.08
N MET A 302 23.99 2.46 18.28
CA MET A 302 23.52 2.71 16.92
C MET A 302 23.68 1.48 16.01
N VAL A 303 24.83 0.79 16.04
CA VAL A 303 25.04 -0.47 15.32
C VAL A 303 24.05 -1.54 15.79
N LEU A 304 23.88 -1.69 17.11
CA LEU A 304 22.94 -2.68 17.67
C LEU A 304 21.48 -2.40 17.25
N GLN A 305 21.08 -1.14 17.17
CA GLN A 305 19.74 -0.77 16.70
C GLN A 305 19.54 -1.08 15.20
N LEU A 306 20.57 -0.92 14.36
CA LEU A 306 20.48 -1.24 12.93
C LEU A 306 20.25 -2.73 12.66
N PHE A 307 20.96 -3.59 13.38
CA PHE A 307 20.74 -5.04 13.28
C PHE A 307 19.42 -5.47 13.94
N GLY A 308 18.93 -4.68 14.90
CA GLY A 308 17.67 -4.91 15.59
C GLY A 308 17.73 -6.10 16.54
N GLY A 309 16.70 -6.22 17.40
CA GLY A 309 16.51 -7.40 18.24
C GLY A 309 15.55 -8.39 17.59
N VAL A 310 15.73 -9.68 17.88
CA VAL A 310 14.82 -10.73 17.41
C VAL A 310 13.54 -10.71 18.25
N PRO A 311 12.36 -10.41 17.66
CA PRO A 311 11.10 -10.47 18.38
C PRO A 311 10.80 -11.93 18.77
N LYS A 312 10.28 -12.14 19.97
CA LYS A 312 9.94 -13.48 20.46
C LYS A 312 8.45 -13.60 20.70
N THR A 313 7.85 -14.64 20.16
CA THR A 313 6.47 -15.01 20.46
C THR A 313 6.50 -16.07 21.56
N MET A 314 5.90 -15.76 22.70
CA MET A 314 5.77 -16.72 23.80
C MET A 314 4.71 -17.77 23.44
N PRO A 315 4.73 -18.97 24.06
CA PRO A 315 3.71 -20.00 23.87
C PRO A 315 2.28 -19.52 24.17
N ASP A 316 2.12 -18.52 25.03
CA ASP A 316 0.85 -17.90 25.40
C ASP A 316 0.27 -16.96 24.32
N GLY A 317 0.96 -16.81 23.18
CA GLY A 317 0.58 -15.93 22.08
C GLY A 317 0.97 -14.45 22.27
N THR A 318 1.58 -14.10 23.41
CA THR A 318 2.10 -12.74 23.64
C THR A 318 3.40 -12.52 22.87
N ARG A 319 3.50 -11.36 22.21
CA ARG A 319 4.71 -10.96 21.48
C ARG A 319 5.56 -10.04 22.34
N ILE A 320 6.84 -10.38 22.45
CA ILE A 320 7.86 -9.53 23.08
C ILE A 320 8.58 -8.78 21.96
N ARG A 321 8.63 -7.46 22.09
CA ARG A 321 9.30 -6.57 21.14
C ARG A 321 10.80 -6.87 21.06
N GLY A 322 11.35 -6.80 19.85
CA GLY A 322 12.80 -6.81 19.62
C GLY A 322 13.36 -5.41 19.31
N ASP A 323 12.48 -4.42 19.15
CA ASP A 323 12.85 -3.06 18.75
C ASP A 323 13.49 -2.31 19.92
N ILE A 324 14.67 -1.72 19.67
CA ILE A 324 15.45 -0.98 20.66
C ILE A 324 15.16 0.51 20.47
N HIS A 325 14.65 1.18 21.50
CA HIS A 325 14.42 2.62 21.47
C HIS A 325 15.59 3.35 22.12
N MET A 326 16.14 4.36 21.42
CA MET A 326 17.28 5.14 21.87
C MET A 326 16.98 6.63 21.88
N LEU A 327 17.46 7.33 22.92
CA LEU A 327 17.34 8.76 23.09
C LEU A 327 18.71 9.41 23.31
N PHE A 328 19.05 10.36 22.44
CA PHE A 328 20.20 11.23 22.57
C PHE A 328 19.81 12.55 23.22
N VAL A 329 20.38 12.84 24.37
CA VAL A 329 20.18 14.08 25.12
C VAL A 329 21.51 14.78 25.18
N GLY A 330 21.56 16.06 24.87
CA GLY A 330 22.82 16.79 24.96
C GLY A 330 22.68 18.23 24.54
N ASP A 331 23.78 18.96 24.60
CA ASP A 331 23.76 20.38 24.23
C ASP A 331 23.54 20.57 22.72
N PRO A 332 22.99 21.72 22.28
CA PRO A 332 22.97 22.06 20.87
C PRO A 332 24.40 22.09 20.30
N GLY A 333 24.63 21.40 19.18
CA GLY A 333 25.95 21.34 18.53
C GLY A 333 26.76 20.07 18.79
N THR A 334 26.27 19.13 19.59
CA THR A 334 26.85 17.79 19.84
C THR A 334 26.67 16.79 18.68
N ALA A 335 26.44 17.28 17.45
CA ALA A 335 26.25 16.46 16.23
C ALA A 335 25.10 15.43 16.25
N LYS A 336 24.19 15.45 17.25
CA LYS A 336 23.00 14.58 17.35
C LYS A 336 22.19 14.50 16.05
N SER A 337 21.75 15.64 15.50
CA SER A 337 20.96 15.67 14.26
C SER A 337 21.71 15.06 13.07
N GLN A 338 23.04 15.20 13.03
CA GLN A 338 23.90 14.60 12.00
C GLN A 338 23.94 13.07 12.12
N MET A 339 24.00 12.54 13.35
CA MET A 339 23.90 11.10 13.63
C MET A 339 22.56 10.53 13.20
N LEU A 340 21.44 11.19 13.56
CA LEU A 340 20.10 10.76 13.13
C LEU A 340 19.96 10.77 11.60
N THR A 341 20.47 11.81 10.96
CA THR A 341 20.44 11.93 9.49
C THR A 341 21.29 10.84 8.83
N TYR A 342 22.45 10.51 9.41
CA TYR A 342 23.30 9.43 8.92
C TYR A 342 22.59 8.07 9.04
N MET A 343 21.97 7.80 10.19
CA MET A 343 21.18 6.58 10.39
C MET A 343 20.01 6.46 9.45
N SER A 344 19.28 7.56 9.23
CA SER A 344 18.18 7.55 8.29
C SER A 344 18.63 7.22 6.85
N LYS A 345 19.85 7.59 6.47
CA LYS A 345 20.39 7.23 5.15
C LYS A 345 20.94 5.81 5.07
N LEU A 346 21.33 5.23 6.20
CA LEU A 346 21.97 3.91 6.27
C LEU A 346 20.94 2.79 6.45
N ALA A 347 19.92 3.02 7.28
CA ALA A 347 18.88 2.05 7.54
C ALA A 347 18.01 1.82 6.28
N PRO A 348 17.64 0.56 5.96
CA PRO A 348 16.86 0.25 4.78
C PRO A 348 15.50 0.94 4.83
N ARG A 349 14.78 0.77 5.95
CA ARG A 349 13.53 1.46 6.24
C ARG A 349 13.78 2.54 7.27
N SER A 350 13.72 3.81 6.85
CA SER A 350 13.74 4.90 7.81
C SER A 350 12.93 6.11 7.41
N ILE A 351 12.46 6.84 8.42
CA ILE A 351 11.82 8.13 8.24
C ILE A 351 12.45 9.13 9.18
N TYR A 352 12.85 10.26 8.62
CA TYR A 352 13.34 11.41 9.38
C TYR A 352 12.20 12.41 9.61
N ALA A 353 11.92 12.69 10.88
CA ALA A 353 10.93 13.66 11.32
C ALA A 353 11.57 14.67 12.28
N SER A 354 11.16 15.93 12.17
CA SER A 354 11.50 16.95 13.17
C SER A 354 10.27 17.19 14.06
N GLY A 355 10.46 17.17 15.38
CA GLY A 355 9.42 17.32 16.38
C GLY A 355 8.67 18.64 16.32
N LYS A 356 9.24 19.68 15.69
CA LYS A 356 8.53 20.95 15.43
C LYS A 356 7.70 20.92 14.13
N ALA A 357 8.16 20.17 13.13
CA ALA A 357 7.55 20.13 11.80
C ALA A 357 6.50 19.02 11.65
N THR A 358 6.54 18.00 12.50
CA THR A 358 5.57 16.90 12.51
C THR A 358 4.51 17.14 13.57
N SER A 359 3.27 17.32 13.14
CA SER A 359 2.09 17.25 14.01
C SER A 359 1.73 15.79 14.29
N ALA A 360 0.89 15.52 15.29
CA ALA A 360 0.36 14.19 15.58
C ALA A 360 -0.20 13.54 14.32
N ALA A 361 -0.91 14.31 13.49
CA ALA A 361 -1.46 13.83 12.23
C ALA A 361 -0.37 13.35 11.24
N GLY A 362 0.75 14.07 11.15
CA GLY A 362 1.88 13.71 10.29
C GLY A 362 2.77 12.61 10.88
N LEU A 363 2.75 12.43 12.20
CA LEU A 363 3.56 11.43 12.89
C LEU A 363 2.84 10.08 13.02
N THR A 364 1.55 10.08 13.28
CA THR A 364 0.76 8.87 13.55
C THR A 364 -0.11 8.49 12.38
N ALA A 365 -1.42 8.69 12.46
CA ALA A 365 -2.32 8.56 11.33
C ALA A 365 -3.48 9.53 11.51
N ALA A 366 -3.96 10.08 10.40
CA ALA A 366 -4.96 11.13 10.41
C ALA A 366 -6.10 10.82 9.46
N ALA A 367 -7.32 11.08 9.93
CA ALA A 367 -8.46 11.20 9.04
C ALA A 367 -8.40 12.60 8.40
N VAL A 368 -8.16 12.67 7.10
CA VAL A 368 -8.10 13.91 6.32
C VAL A 368 -9.25 13.94 5.33
N ARG A 369 -9.92 15.08 5.22
CA ARG A 369 -10.93 15.33 4.19
C ARG A 369 -10.23 15.96 2.99
N ASP A 370 -10.12 15.20 1.91
CA ASP A 370 -9.33 15.59 0.73
C ASP A 370 -10.15 15.41 -0.57
N GLU A 371 -9.70 16.03 -1.67
CA GLU A 371 -10.27 15.85 -3.02
C GLU A 371 -10.16 14.39 -3.48
N PHE A 372 -9.13 13.67 -3.01
CA PHE A 372 -8.94 12.24 -3.25
C PHE A 372 -10.12 11.39 -2.79
N GLY A 373 -10.69 11.71 -1.63
CA GLY A 373 -11.88 11.05 -1.09
C GLY A 373 -13.19 11.65 -1.56
N GLU A 374 -13.18 12.47 -2.62
CA GLU A 374 -14.36 13.16 -3.14
C GLU A 374 -15.06 14.03 -2.09
N GLY A 375 -14.28 14.64 -1.19
CA GLY A 375 -14.81 15.44 -0.09
C GLY A 375 -15.32 14.61 1.08
N HIS A 376 -14.87 13.37 1.23
CA HIS A 376 -15.10 12.54 2.42
C HIS A 376 -13.81 12.31 3.21
N TRP A 377 -13.95 11.75 4.41
CA TRP A 377 -12.81 11.43 5.26
C TRP A 377 -12.04 10.24 4.65
N THR A 378 -10.73 10.38 4.60
CA THR A 378 -9.77 9.37 4.14
C THR A 378 -8.73 9.15 5.21
N LEU A 379 -8.23 7.93 5.36
CA LEU A 379 -7.20 7.62 6.34
C LEU A 379 -5.83 7.79 5.68
N GLU A 380 -4.99 8.65 6.25
CA GLU A 380 -3.61 8.88 5.82
C GLU A 380 -2.65 8.37 6.90
N ALA A 381 -1.70 7.52 6.49
CA ALA A 381 -0.61 7.06 7.34
C ALA A 381 0.45 8.15 7.52
N GLY A 382 0.88 8.36 8.75
CA GLY A 382 1.97 9.24 9.15
C GLY A 382 3.29 8.49 9.35
N ALA A 383 4.32 9.22 9.77
CA ALA A 383 5.71 8.77 9.78
C ALA A 383 5.94 7.42 10.49
N LEU A 384 5.32 7.16 11.64
CA LEU A 384 5.58 5.93 12.41
C LEU A 384 4.97 4.69 11.76
N VAL A 385 3.79 4.81 11.14
CA VAL A 385 3.13 3.71 10.42
C VAL A 385 3.92 3.38 9.16
N LEU A 386 4.39 4.41 8.46
CA LEU A 386 5.22 4.25 7.26
C LEU A 386 6.59 3.62 7.57
N ALA A 387 7.10 3.82 8.78
CA ALA A 387 8.38 3.27 9.26
C ALA A 387 8.25 1.87 9.91
N ASP A 388 7.10 1.18 9.81
CA ASP A 388 6.91 -0.19 10.32
C ASP A 388 8.06 -1.11 9.87
N MET A 389 8.59 -1.92 10.80
CA MET A 389 9.80 -2.75 10.67
C MET A 389 11.11 -2.00 10.33
N GLY A 390 11.17 -0.69 10.55
CA GLY A 390 12.34 0.15 10.31
C GLY A 390 12.74 1.01 11.50
N ILE A 391 13.42 2.12 11.22
CA ILE A 391 13.87 3.10 12.20
C ILE A 391 13.18 4.45 11.97
N ALA A 392 12.47 4.95 12.98
CA ALA A 392 11.94 6.31 13.02
C ALA A 392 12.96 7.24 13.70
N CYS A 393 13.60 8.12 12.91
CA CYS A 393 14.51 9.14 13.40
C CYS A 393 13.74 10.43 13.74
N ILE A 394 13.69 10.83 15.01
CA ILE A 394 12.95 12.00 15.48
C ILE A 394 13.90 13.02 16.11
N ASP A 395 14.11 14.16 15.46
CA ASP A 395 14.91 15.25 16.00
C ASP A 395 14.05 16.26 16.78
N GLU A 396 14.62 16.93 17.78
CA GLU A 396 13.95 17.91 18.65
C GLU A 396 12.64 17.39 19.29
N ILE A 397 12.64 16.15 19.80
CA ILE A 397 11.45 15.55 20.45
C ILE A 397 10.95 16.37 21.65
N ASP A 398 11.85 17.12 22.31
CA ASP A 398 11.53 18.04 23.41
C ASP A 398 10.64 19.23 23.00
N LYS A 399 10.56 19.55 21.71
CA LYS A 399 9.73 20.63 21.17
C LYS A 399 8.37 20.18 20.65
N MET A 400 8.08 18.88 20.70
CA MET A 400 6.78 18.35 20.27
C MET A 400 5.65 18.81 21.17
N ALA A 401 4.45 18.97 20.59
CA ALA A 401 3.25 19.26 21.36
C ALA A 401 2.85 18.04 22.21
N GLU A 402 2.11 18.28 23.30
CA GLU A 402 1.69 17.22 24.23
C GLU A 402 0.84 16.13 23.56
N GLN A 403 0.01 16.51 22.57
CA GLN A 403 -0.80 15.57 21.80
C GLN A 403 0.06 14.59 20.99
N ASP A 404 1.13 15.09 20.37
CA ASP A 404 2.05 14.31 19.54
C ASP A 404 2.84 13.31 20.39
N ARG A 405 3.23 13.73 21.60
CA ARG A 405 3.91 12.88 22.59
C ARG A 405 3.02 11.75 23.11
N SER A 406 1.73 12.01 23.32
CA SER A 406 0.77 10.97 23.71
C SER A 406 0.64 9.90 22.62
N ALA A 407 0.61 10.33 21.36
CA ALA A 407 0.52 9.44 20.21
C ALA A 407 1.80 8.60 20.03
N LEU A 408 2.98 9.20 20.27
CA LEU A 408 4.26 8.48 20.37
C LEU A 408 4.26 7.45 21.49
N HIS A 409 3.76 7.81 22.67
CA HIS A 409 3.68 6.90 23.81
C HIS A 409 2.85 5.65 23.48
N GLN A 410 1.72 5.81 22.78
CA GLN A 410 0.93 4.69 22.30
C GLN A 410 1.72 3.81 21.32
N ALA A 411 2.33 4.42 20.31
CA ALA A 411 3.08 3.71 19.28
C ALA A 411 4.28 2.92 19.85
N MET A 412 5.03 3.49 20.80
CA MET A 412 6.16 2.83 21.44
C MET A 412 5.74 1.69 22.39
N GLU A 413 4.54 1.79 22.98
CA GLU A 413 4.05 0.80 23.93
C GLU A 413 3.37 -0.38 23.26
N GLN A 414 2.44 -0.10 22.36
CA GLN A 414 1.58 -1.12 21.74
C GLN A 414 2.14 -1.59 20.39
N GLN A 415 3.11 -0.87 19.81
CA GLN A 415 3.56 -1.05 18.43
C GLN A 415 2.42 -0.96 17.40
N GLU A 416 1.34 -0.31 17.80
CA GLU A 416 0.11 -0.14 17.03
C GLU A 416 -0.51 1.22 17.37
N ILE A 417 -1.15 1.83 16.39
CA ILE A 417 -1.82 3.12 16.49
C ILE A 417 -3.29 2.92 16.13
N SER A 418 -4.15 3.13 17.12
CA SER A 418 -5.60 3.08 16.91
C SER A 418 -6.14 4.48 16.59
N VAL A 419 -6.76 4.64 15.43
CA VAL A 419 -7.46 5.88 15.05
C VAL A 419 -8.96 5.63 15.08
N ALA A 420 -9.66 6.35 15.95
CA ALA A 420 -11.12 6.42 16.02
C ALA A 420 -11.55 7.88 15.79
N LYS A 421 -11.61 8.31 14.52
CA LYS A 421 -11.97 9.69 14.16
C LYS A 421 -12.88 9.71 12.94
N ALA A 422 -13.84 10.61 12.96
CA ALA A 422 -14.74 10.88 11.83
C ALA A 422 -15.50 9.65 11.29
N GLY A 423 -15.81 8.67 12.17
CA GLY A 423 -16.49 7.43 11.80
C GLY A 423 -15.55 6.29 11.37
N ILE A 424 -14.26 6.58 11.20
CA ILE A 424 -13.24 5.58 10.85
C ILE A 424 -12.63 5.04 12.14
N ASN A 425 -12.81 3.74 12.37
CA ASN A 425 -12.14 2.99 13.43
C ASN A 425 -11.15 2.02 12.80
N ALA A 426 -9.86 2.37 12.82
CA ALA A 426 -8.79 1.57 12.23
C ALA A 426 -7.64 1.40 13.22
N THR A 427 -6.95 0.26 13.12
CA THR A 427 -5.71 -0.02 13.86
C THR A 427 -4.60 -0.22 12.85
N LEU A 428 -3.54 0.56 12.97
CA LEU A 428 -2.39 0.56 12.07
C LEU A 428 -1.17 0.08 12.83
N LYS A 429 -0.35 -0.77 12.20
CA LYS A 429 0.88 -1.28 12.82
C LYS A 429 1.98 -0.21 12.74
N SER A 430 2.78 -0.11 13.80
CA SER A 430 3.91 0.83 13.92
C SER A 430 5.08 0.18 14.66
N ARG A 431 5.46 -1.03 14.25
CA ARG A 431 6.53 -1.87 14.84
C ARG A 431 7.89 -1.34 14.38
N CYS A 432 8.26 -0.17 14.86
CA CYS A 432 9.50 0.50 14.47
C CYS A 432 10.38 0.78 15.69
N ALA A 433 11.69 0.76 15.47
CA ALA A 433 12.65 1.28 16.44
C ALA A 433 12.64 2.82 16.38
N VAL A 434 12.78 3.47 17.54
CA VAL A 434 12.76 4.94 17.62
C VAL A 434 14.15 5.41 17.98
N LEU A 435 14.73 6.27 17.14
CA LEU A 435 15.96 6.99 17.42
C LEU A 435 15.63 8.47 17.58
N ALA A 436 15.66 8.96 18.81
CA ALA A 436 15.24 10.33 19.12
C ALA A 436 16.41 11.21 19.58
N ALA A 437 16.35 12.50 19.28
CA ALA A 437 17.22 13.52 19.85
C ALA A 437 16.42 14.58 20.59
N ALA A 438 16.89 14.95 21.79
CA ALA A 438 16.32 15.97 22.64
C ALA A 438 17.38 16.98 23.09
N ASN A 439 16.94 18.21 23.35
CA ASN A 439 17.77 19.24 23.99
C ASN A 439 17.32 19.48 25.45
N PRO A 440 18.26 19.80 26.37
CA PRO A 440 17.92 20.17 27.74
C PRO A 440 17.19 21.53 27.78
N LYS A 441 16.31 21.72 28.77
CA LYS A 441 15.50 22.95 28.93
C LYS A 441 16.33 24.23 28.98
N LEU A 442 17.49 24.17 29.64
CA LEU A 442 18.37 25.33 29.85
C LEU A 442 19.42 25.49 28.73
N GLY A 443 19.36 24.66 27.69
CA GLY A 443 20.34 24.63 26.60
C GLY A 443 21.71 24.09 26.97
N ARG A 444 21.95 23.81 28.25
CA ARG A 444 23.09 23.07 28.78
C ARG A 444 22.64 21.92 29.68
N PHE A 445 23.32 20.80 29.57
CA PHE A 445 23.14 19.65 30.44
C PHE A 445 23.92 19.84 31.76
N ASP A 446 23.26 19.54 32.87
CA ASP A 446 23.85 19.57 34.22
C ASP A 446 24.04 18.14 34.73
N GLU A 447 25.29 17.74 35.00
CA GLU A 447 25.60 16.40 35.49
C GLU A 447 25.05 16.11 36.89
N PHE A 448 24.73 17.15 37.68
CA PHE A 448 24.30 17.01 39.07
C PHE A 448 22.77 16.95 39.23
N MET A 449 22.01 17.23 38.18
CA MET A 449 20.55 17.19 38.18
C MET A 449 20.05 15.92 37.48
N PRO A 450 18.98 15.26 37.95
CA PRO A 450 18.47 14.08 37.26
C PRO A 450 17.88 14.42 35.88
N ILE A 451 18.09 13.52 34.91
CA ILE A 451 17.71 13.69 33.49
C ILE A 451 16.24 14.09 33.30
N HIS A 452 15.33 13.50 34.08
CA HIS A 452 13.89 13.74 33.94
C HIS A 452 13.46 15.17 34.31
N GLU A 453 14.21 15.88 35.15
CA GLU A 453 13.94 17.28 35.48
C GLU A 453 14.45 18.22 34.38
N GLN A 454 15.54 17.83 33.73
CA GLN A 454 16.23 18.61 32.71
C GLN A 454 15.56 18.56 31.34
N ILE A 455 14.83 17.49 31.03
CA ILE A 455 14.14 17.30 29.76
C ILE A 455 12.67 17.69 29.87
N ASN A 456 12.14 18.31 28.82
CA ASN A 456 10.71 18.62 28.74
C ASN A 456 9.89 17.41 28.25
N MET A 457 9.93 16.29 28.98
CA MET A 457 9.16 15.08 28.62
C MET A 457 8.56 14.40 29.87
N PRO A 458 7.38 13.76 29.76
CA PRO A 458 6.79 13.05 30.88
C PRO A 458 7.60 11.78 31.23
N PRO A 459 7.74 11.43 32.52
CA PRO A 459 8.50 10.24 32.95
C PRO A 459 8.03 8.93 32.29
N ALA A 460 6.72 8.82 32.02
CA ALA A 460 6.14 7.66 31.35
C ALA A 460 6.66 7.44 29.93
N LEU A 461 7.04 8.51 29.21
CA LEU A 461 7.65 8.40 27.89
C LEU A 461 9.14 8.08 28.01
N LEU A 462 9.84 8.70 28.97
CA LEU A 462 11.27 8.45 29.22
C LEU A 462 11.53 6.98 29.57
N SER A 463 10.66 6.35 30.35
CA SER A 463 10.79 4.94 30.72
C SER A 463 10.60 3.96 29.56
N ARG A 464 10.17 4.43 28.38
CA ARG A 464 9.99 3.58 27.18
C ARG A 464 11.23 3.53 26.30
N PHE A 465 12.17 4.45 26.51
CA PHE A 465 13.50 4.38 25.90
C PHE A 465 14.34 3.38 26.67
N ASP A 466 14.93 2.43 25.94
CA ASP A 466 15.77 1.40 26.54
C ASP A 466 17.18 1.95 26.82
N LEU A 467 17.67 2.83 25.95
CA LEU A 467 18.97 3.49 26.08
C LEU A 467 18.82 5.01 26.01
N ILE A 468 19.35 5.70 27.02
CA ILE A 468 19.40 7.16 27.09
C ILE A 468 20.86 7.57 27.24
N PHE A 469 21.38 8.31 26.27
CA PHE A 469 22.75 8.82 26.29
C PHE A 469 22.76 10.33 26.54
N SER A 470 23.63 10.76 27.44
CA SER A 470 23.95 12.17 27.69
C SER A 470 25.24 12.54 26.96
N MET A 471 25.14 13.42 25.95
CA MET A 471 26.22 13.88 25.08
C MET A 471 26.70 15.29 25.40
#